data_AF-A0A0Q9KSH7-F1
#
_entry.id   AF-A0A0Q9KSH7-F1
#
_cell.length_a   1.000
_cell.length_b   1.000
_cell.length_c   1.000
_cell.angle_alpha   90.00
_cell.angle_beta   90.00
_cell.angle_gamma   90.00
#
_symmetry.space_group_name_H-M   'P 1'
#
loop_
_entity.id
_entity.type
_entity.pdbx_description
1 polymer ?
#
loop_
_entity_poly.entity_id
_entity_poly.type
_entity_poly.pdbx_seq_one_letter_code
_entity_poly.pdbx_strand_id
1 'polypeptide(L)'
;MSVGTQLSIPVYNVKLSVYGSINVLAMTARKADGTILANGSGRLPLIAPPASMAPVPVTPIDQPASPCPSAWDSIATENAKPGTGSWVIPTSMNGKMSAYLTQVSATCGQSVDLKVDSGADVTVTAYRMGYYQGLGAREVWTQTQVGTVKQPAPILGGTKDGHNLYSVSAANWSTTLTIPITPDWAPGVYLIRVDDGTTATYAPLTVRDDSGTKHDVLLQQATTTWSAYNNFGGAGFYSTTNPSARLSFDRPYTEGQGSGQFLTLEQGMVFWLESQGVDVTYWTDNDMDEFGGQIASRATNLMMPAHDEYYSTGMRAALSQTIKSGVNVASMGANTVYRKIAFTSSSRRAWDADRWTAGENSTTWKWVGDAYASQPLLGAEYQCPLNGSTMTTGSSWLFNGVTPGTTLPGFIAGEIDYMEPGRYQQPGIATLFAGQGLCRGTRGTKPVTVTAFTAPSGSRVFNASVFSFSCYLVGRCPSTWTVPSPSATSRTAVQTMMTNVLTWISPNDPIERTTPKMPAARVMAPSMPLQANP
;
A
#
# COMPACT_ATOMS: atom_id res chain seq x y z
N MET A 1 4.65 47.69 44.81
CA MET A 1 4.86 46.26 44.54
C MET A 1 6.35 46.06 44.33
N SER A 2 7.00 45.23 45.14
CA SER A 2 8.43 44.97 45.03
C SER A 2 8.76 44.32 43.69
N VAL A 3 9.80 44.81 43.03
CA VAL A 3 10.38 44.21 41.82
C VAL A 3 10.76 42.75 42.16
N GLY A 4 10.16 41.77 41.46
CA GLY A 4 10.59 40.36 41.53
C GLY A 4 9.65 39.32 42.16
N THR A 5 8.33 39.54 42.24
CA THR A 5 7.43 38.45 42.71
C THR A 5 7.30 37.36 41.64
N GLN A 6 7.92 36.20 41.86
CA GLN A 6 7.68 34.98 41.07
C GLN A 6 6.39 34.30 41.55
N LEU A 7 5.44 34.10 40.62
CA LEU A 7 4.27 33.27 40.83
C LEU A 7 4.51 31.90 40.18
N SER A 8 4.66 30.86 40.98
CA SER A 8 4.72 29.47 40.52
C SER A 8 3.37 28.80 40.73
N ILE A 9 2.74 28.32 39.66
CA ILE A 9 1.50 27.53 39.73
C ILE A 9 1.84 26.08 39.40
N PRO A 10 2.00 25.20 40.40
CA PRO A 10 2.27 23.81 40.14
C PRO A 10 0.99 23.11 39.64
N VAL A 11 1.12 22.33 38.56
CA VAL A 11 0.02 21.51 38.02
C VAL A 11 0.37 20.05 38.27
N TYR A 12 -0.45 19.35 39.06
CA TYR A 12 -0.29 17.93 39.37
C TYR A 12 -1.41 17.12 38.72
N ASN A 13 -1.13 15.86 38.36
CA ASN A 13 -2.13 14.87 37.94
C ASN A 13 -2.97 15.26 36.69
N VAL A 14 -2.37 15.93 35.70
CA VAL A 14 -3.05 16.21 34.42
C VAL A 14 -3.36 14.88 33.71
N LYS A 15 -4.66 14.59 33.53
CA LYS A 15 -5.15 13.45 32.76
C LYS A 15 -5.82 13.98 31.49
N LEU A 16 -5.18 13.77 30.34
CA LEU A 16 -5.67 14.25 29.05
C LEU A 16 -6.65 13.25 28.44
N SER A 17 -7.72 13.76 27.82
CA SER A 17 -8.69 12.97 27.05
C SER A 17 -8.27 12.77 25.59
N VAL A 18 -7.31 13.56 25.09
CA VAL A 18 -6.80 13.52 23.71
C VAL A 18 -5.28 13.69 23.73
N TYR A 19 -4.56 12.80 23.06
CA TYR A 19 -3.09 12.79 23.03
C TYR A 19 -2.58 13.55 21.79
N GLY A 20 -1.56 14.42 21.98
CA GLY A 20 -0.59 14.82 20.94
C GLY A 20 -0.62 16.23 20.33
N SER A 21 -1.21 17.23 21.00
CA SER A 21 -1.07 18.63 20.58
C SER A 21 0.03 19.39 21.34
N ILE A 22 0.60 20.43 20.70
CA ILE A 22 1.29 21.51 21.42
C ILE A 22 0.21 22.39 22.04
N ASN A 23 -0.03 22.20 23.33
CA ASN A 23 -1.06 22.96 24.03
C ASN A 23 -0.53 24.35 24.38
N VAL A 24 -1.27 25.38 24.03
CA VAL A 24 -0.99 26.76 24.47
C VAL A 24 -1.72 26.98 25.79
N LEU A 25 -0.98 26.96 26.88
CA LEU A 25 -1.49 27.30 28.20
C LEU A 25 -1.43 28.81 28.37
N ALA A 26 -2.57 29.47 28.25
CA ALA A 26 -2.69 30.89 28.57
C ALA A 26 -2.89 31.07 30.08
N MET A 27 -2.13 31.98 30.68
CA MET A 27 -2.21 32.34 32.10
C MET A 27 -2.52 33.82 32.20
N THR A 28 -3.42 34.21 33.10
CA THR A 28 -3.74 35.63 33.36
C THR A 28 -3.82 35.85 34.87
N ALA A 29 -2.98 36.75 35.37
CA ALA A 29 -3.06 37.22 36.75
C ALA A 29 -4.04 38.39 36.82
N ARG A 30 -5.02 38.32 37.74
CA ARG A 30 -6.03 39.36 37.96
C ARG A 30 -6.11 39.77 39.42
N LYS A 31 -6.45 41.02 39.69
CA LYS A 31 -6.92 41.48 41.01
C LYS A 31 -8.32 40.93 41.29
N ALA A 32 -8.75 41.02 42.56
CA ALA A 32 -10.10 40.65 42.98
C ALA A 32 -11.20 41.49 42.31
N ASP A 33 -10.88 42.72 41.87
CA ASP A 33 -11.78 43.60 41.11
C ASP A 33 -11.83 43.27 39.60
N GLY A 34 -11.11 42.24 39.14
CA GLY A 34 -11.06 41.80 37.75
C GLY A 34 -9.95 42.44 36.90
N THR A 35 -9.23 43.45 37.42
CA THR A 35 -8.12 44.12 36.71
C THR A 35 -7.00 43.13 36.37
N ILE A 36 -6.63 43.02 35.09
CA ILE A 36 -5.51 42.18 34.65
C ILE A 36 -4.18 42.82 35.06
N LEU A 37 -3.34 42.08 35.76
CA LEU A 37 -2.01 42.48 36.19
C LEU A 37 -0.93 42.03 35.21
N ALA A 38 -1.08 40.83 34.67
CA ALA A 38 -0.19 40.24 33.68
C ALA A 38 -0.93 39.14 32.92
N ASN A 39 -0.54 38.91 31.68
CA ASN A 39 -0.90 37.72 30.93
C ASN A 39 0.36 37.10 30.31
N GLY A 40 0.28 35.82 30.00
CA GLY A 40 1.35 35.10 29.34
C GLY A 40 0.81 33.81 28.75
N SER A 41 1.56 33.21 27.83
CA SER A 41 1.25 31.89 27.35
C SER A 41 2.52 31.03 27.29
N GLY A 42 2.37 29.75 27.62
CA GLY A 42 3.41 28.74 27.48
C GLY A 42 2.97 27.67 26.50
N ARG A 43 3.92 27.10 25.75
CA ARG A 43 3.68 25.91 24.92
C ARG A 43 4.10 24.68 25.70
N LEU A 44 3.17 23.75 25.89
CA LEU A 44 3.43 22.45 26.52
C LEU A 44 3.25 21.34 25.45
N PRO A 45 4.35 20.77 24.93
CA PRO A 45 4.26 19.65 24.00
C PRO A 45 3.88 18.38 24.78
N LEU A 46 2.68 17.85 24.53
CA LEU A 46 2.19 16.61 25.14
C LEU A 46 2.16 15.51 24.07
N ILE A 47 3.34 15.20 23.55
CA ILE A 47 3.57 14.30 22.41
C ILE A 47 3.62 12.85 22.89
N ALA A 48 2.66 12.03 22.46
CA ALA A 48 2.59 10.62 22.85
C ALA A 48 3.49 9.74 21.96
N PRO A 49 4.22 8.76 22.54
CA PRO A 49 4.93 7.75 21.75
C PRO A 49 3.96 6.89 20.92
N PRO A 50 4.46 6.04 20.01
CA PRO A 50 3.61 5.16 19.21
C PRO A 50 2.71 4.32 20.12
N ALA A 51 1.44 4.18 19.75
CA ALA A 51 0.47 3.44 20.53
C ALA A 51 0.92 1.98 20.75
N SER A 52 0.75 1.48 21.98
CA SER A 52 0.93 0.05 22.23
C SER A 52 -0.21 -0.70 21.56
N MET A 53 0.13 -1.73 20.79
CA MET A 53 -0.81 -2.62 20.12
C MET A 53 -0.80 -3.99 20.81
N ALA A 54 -1.94 -4.67 20.79
CA ALA A 54 -2.02 -6.04 21.27
C ALA A 54 -1.07 -6.96 20.48
N PRO A 55 -0.44 -7.96 21.11
CA PRO A 55 0.33 -8.97 20.38
C PRO A 55 -0.54 -9.68 19.35
N VAL A 56 0.00 -9.89 18.16
CA VAL A 56 -0.61 -10.68 17.09
C VAL A 56 -0.09 -12.12 17.22
N PRO A 57 -0.98 -13.11 17.47
CA PRO A 57 -0.56 -14.50 17.58
C PRO A 57 -0.07 -15.05 16.24
N VAL A 58 0.77 -16.07 16.32
CA VAL A 58 1.15 -16.87 15.15
C VAL A 58 0.01 -17.83 14.83
N THR A 59 -0.82 -17.48 13.85
CA THR A 59 -1.81 -18.41 13.27
C THR A 59 -1.08 -19.47 12.46
N PRO A 60 -1.28 -20.78 12.67
CA PRO A 60 -0.66 -21.81 11.83
C PRO A 60 -1.13 -21.75 10.38
N ILE A 61 -0.25 -22.09 9.43
CA ILE A 61 -0.61 -22.35 8.03
C ILE A 61 -0.30 -23.82 7.76
N ASP A 62 -1.28 -24.54 7.23
CA ASP A 62 -1.09 -25.91 6.80
C ASP A 62 -0.05 -25.95 5.68
N GLN A 63 0.91 -26.85 5.81
CA GLN A 63 1.93 -27.01 4.78
C GLN A 63 1.30 -27.50 3.48
N PRO A 64 1.76 -27.00 2.32
CA PRO A 64 1.26 -27.47 1.03
C PRO A 64 1.39 -28.98 0.91
N ALA A 65 0.29 -29.68 0.59
CA ALA A 65 0.31 -31.12 0.38
C ALA A 65 0.96 -31.46 -0.98
N SER A 66 1.54 -32.66 -1.10
CA SER A 66 2.01 -33.19 -2.39
C SER A 66 0.89 -33.10 -3.45
N PRO A 67 1.19 -32.66 -4.69
CA PRO A 67 2.51 -32.51 -5.31
C PRO A 67 3.19 -31.14 -5.13
N CYS A 68 2.74 -30.29 -4.21
CA CYS A 68 3.36 -28.99 -3.99
C CYS A 68 4.79 -29.10 -3.44
N PRO A 69 5.71 -28.25 -3.90
CA PRO A 69 7.09 -28.33 -3.46
C PRO A 69 7.25 -27.79 -2.04
N SER A 70 8.19 -28.35 -1.29
CA SER A 70 8.57 -27.88 0.05
C SER A 70 9.55 -26.70 0.02
N ALA A 71 9.97 -26.27 -1.17
CA ALA A 71 10.80 -25.09 -1.42
C ALA A 71 10.64 -24.69 -2.89
N TRP A 72 10.64 -23.40 -3.19
CA TRP A 72 10.48 -22.90 -4.55
C TRP A 72 11.83 -22.59 -5.20
N ASP A 73 11.83 -22.62 -6.53
CA ASP A 73 12.97 -22.14 -7.32
C ASP A 73 13.27 -20.67 -7.00
N SER A 74 14.54 -20.29 -7.08
CA SER A 74 14.95 -18.88 -6.93
C SER A 74 14.28 -17.98 -7.97
N ILE A 75 14.13 -16.70 -7.66
CA ILE A 75 13.64 -15.69 -8.59
C ILE A 75 14.51 -15.60 -9.87
N ALA A 76 15.82 -15.87 -9.78
CA ALA A 76 16.68 -15.93 -10.95
C ALA A 76 16.33 -17.11 -11.88
N THR A 77 16.09 -18.29 -11.32
CA THR A 77 15.63 -19.49 -12.05
C THR A 77 14.26 -19.26 -12.67
N GLU A 78 13.33 -18.68 -11.91
CA GLU A 78 12.01 -18.33 -12.38
C GLU A 78 12.07 -17.32 -13.54
N ASN A 79 12.91 -16.28 -13.41
CA ASN A 79 13.16 -15.29 -14.46
C ASN A 79 13.95 -15.81 -15.66
N ALA A 80 14.48 -17.03 -15.63
CA ALA A 80 15.09 -17.66 -16.81
C ALA A 80 14.02 -18.29 -17.72
N LYS A 81 12.79 -18.51 -17.23
CA LYS A 81 11.68 -19.03 -18.03
C LYS A 81 11.28 -18.00 -19.10
N PRO A 82 10.74 -18.46 -20.26
CA PRO A 82 10.34 -17.55 -21.35
C PRO A 82 9.24 -16.58 -20.91
N GLY A 83 9.51 -15.28 -21.03
CA GLY A 83 8.50 -14.24 -20.84
C GLY A 83 7.58 -14.06 -22.07
N THR A 84 6.53 -13.27 -21.90
CA THR A 84 5.62 -12.88 -22.98
C THR A 84 5.05 -11.48 -22.76
N GLY A 85 4.71 -10.79 -23.84
CA GLY A 85 3.95 -9.53 -23.81
C GLY A 85 2.44 -9.72 -23.90
N SER A 86 1.97 -10.96 -24.12
CA SER A 86 0.55 -11.28 -24.30
C SER A 86 -0.30 -11.05 -23.05
N TRP A 87 0.27 -10.69 -21.91
CA TRP A 87 -0.51 -10.25 -20.77
C TRP A 87 -1.18 -8.89 -21.04
N VAL A 88 -0.61 -8.02 -21.88
CA VAL A 88 -1.12 -6.67 -22.10
C VAL A 88 -2.48 -6.68 -22.80
N ILE A 89 -3.46 -6.05 -22.15
CA ILE A 89 -4.75 -5.68 -22.75
C ILE A 89 -4.61 -4.31 -23.44
N PRO A 90 -4.70 -4.23 -24.79
CA PRO A 90 -4.67 -2.94 -25.48
C PRO A 90 -5.94 -2.13 -25.19
N THR A 91 -5.86 -0.81 -25.31
CA THR A 91 -7.02 0.09 -25.07
C THR A 91 -8.20 -0.18 -25.99
N SER A 92 -7.96 -0.77 -27.17
CA SER A 92 -9.00 -1.20 -28.11
C SER A 92 -9.88 -2.34 -27.58
N MET A 93 -9.43 -3.07 -26.56
CA MET A 93 -10.18 -4.14 -25.91
C MET A 93 -10.82 -3.72 -24.58
N ASN A 94 -10.87 -2.41 -24.31
CA ASN A 94 -11.66 -1.89 -23.19
C ASN A 94 -13.15 -2.08 -23.49
N GLY A 95 -13.87 -2.71 -22.57
CA GLY A 95 -15.30 -2.99 -22.76
C GLY A 95 -16.01 -3.25 -21.44
N LYS A 96 -17.19 -3.85 -21.52
CA LYS A 96 -18.08 -4.07 -20.36
C LYS A 96 -17.88 -5.42 -19.66
N MET A 97 -17.02 -6.30 -20.19
CA MET A 97 -16.71 -7.56 -19.52
C MET A 97 -16.09 -7.29 -18.15
N SER A 98 -16.44 -8.10 -17.17
CA SER A 98 -15.92 -7.98 -15.82
C SER A 98 -15.68 -9.36 -15.23
N ALA A 99 -14.62 -9.50 -14.45
CA ALA A 99 -14.29 -10.75 -13.79
C ALA A 99 -13.73 -10.49 -12.39
N TYR A 100 -13.92 -11.45 -11.48
CA TYR A 100 -13.28 -11.44 -10.17
C TYR A 100 -13.03 -12.86 -9.66
N LEU A 101 -12.07 -12.97 -8.74
CA LEU A 101 -11.77 -14.20 -8.02
C LEU A 101 -12.40 -14.18 -6.62
N THR A 102 -12.87 -15.34 -6.17
CA THR A 102 -13.42 -15.52 -4.81
C THR A 102 -12.36 -15.50 -3.71
N GLN A 103 -11.08 -15.43 -4.08
CA GLN A 103 -9.95 -15.23 -3.19
C GLN A 103 -9.05 -14.11 -3.75
N VAL A 104 -8.41 -13.36 -2.86
CA VAL A 104 -7.35 -12.39 -3.24
C VAL A 104 -5.95 -13.00 -3.16
N SER A 105 -5.82 -14.09 -2.41
CA SER A 105 -4.59 -14.85 -2.25
C SER A 105 -4.88 -16.35 -2.19
N ALA A 106 -3.91 -17.15 -2.63
CA ALA A 106 -3.94 -18.61 -2.56
C ALA A 106 -2.52 -19.16 -2.36
N THR A 107 -2.41 -20.45 -2.08
CA THR A 107 -1.14 -21.18 -2.14
C THR A 107 -1.28 -22.46 -2.96
N CYS A 108 -0.17 -23.12 -3.28
CA CYS A 108 -0.17 -24.36 -4.04
C CYS A 108 -1.06 -25.42 -3.37
N GLY A 109 -1.80 -26.16 -4.19
CA GLY A 109 -2.74 -27.20 -3.76
C GLY A 109 -4.14 -26.66 -3.47
N GLN A 110 -4.31 -25.34 -3.39
CA GLN A 110 -5.62 -24.71 -3.34
C GLN A 110 -6.20 -24.51 -4.74
N SER A 111 -7.47 -24.11 -4.79
CA SER A 111 -8.15 -23.67 -6.01
C SER A 111 -8.84 -22.34 -5.78
N VAL A 112 -8.98 -21.55 -6.84
CA VAL A 112 -9.69 -20.28 -6.81
C VAL A 112 -10.84 -20.28 -7.81
N ASP A 113 -12.01 -19.78 -7.40
CA ASP A 113 -13.15 -19.66 -8.32
C ASP A 113 -13.08 -18.32 -9.03
N LEU A 114 -13.22 -18.37 -10.36
CA LEU A 114 -13.37 -17.24 -11.24
C LEU A 114 -14.84 -17.07 -11.60
N LYS A 115 -15.35 -15.84 -11.47
CA LYS A 115 -16.67 -15.44 -11.94
C LYS A 115 -16.54 -14.39 -13.02
N VAL A 116 -17.14 -14.64 -14.18
CA VAL A 116 -17.10 -13.77 -15.36
C VAL A 116 -18.50 -13.34 -15.75
N ASP A 117 -18.66 -12.06 -16.07
CA ASP A 117 -19.84 -11.49 -16.71
C ASP A 117 -19.48 -11.06 -18.14
N SER A 118 -19.84 -11.90 -19.12
CA SER A 118 -19.66 -11.63 -20.56
C SER A 118 -20.86 -12.12 -21.36
N GLY A 119 -21.15 -13.42 -21.29
CA GLY A 119 -22.16 -14.10 -22.11
C GLY A 119 -21.63 -14.67 -23.43
N ALA A 120 -20.34 -14.47 -23.72
CA ALA A 120 -19.61 -15.13 -24.81
C ALA A 120 -18.63 -16.18 -24.26
N ASP A 121 -18.14 -17.07 -25.13
CA ASP A 121 -17.01 -17.93 -24.79
C ASP A 121 -15.74 -17.09 -24.63
N VAL A 122 -14.93 -17.40 -23.62
CA VAL A 122 -13.70 -16.68 -23.30
C VAL A 122 -12.49 -17.59 -23.29
N THR A 123 -11.31 -16.99 -23.46
CA THR A 123 -10.03 -17.56 -23.06
C THR A 123 -9.63 -16.97 -21.71
N VAL A 124 -9.26 -17.84 -20.78
CA VAL A 124 -8.75 -17.48 -19.46
C VAL A 124 -7.28 -17.85 -19.40
N THR A 125 -6.41 -16.88 -19.18
CA THR A 125 -4.96 -17.08 -19.12
C THR A 125 -4.38 -16.48 -17.85
N ALA A 126 -3.63 -17.27 -17.09
CA ALA A 126 -2.92 -16.82 -15.92
C ALA A 126 -1.50 -16.38 -16.29
N TYR A 127 -1.19 -15.11 -16.05
CA TYR A 127 0.14 -14.56 -16.22
C TYR A 127 0.77 -14.30 -14.85
N ARG A 128 1.92 -14.93 -14.56
CA ARG A 128 2.74 -14.54 -13.40
C ARG A 128 3.48 -13.27 -13.76
N MET A 129 3.25 -12.21 -13.00
CA MET A 129 3.87 -10.91 -13.20
C MET A 129 5.29 -10.92 -12.63
N GLY A 130 6.23 -10.30 -13.32
CA GLY A 130 7.65 -10.36 -12.96
C GLY A 130 8.56 -9.71 -14.00
N TYR A 131 9.87 -9.97 -13.92
CA TYR A 131 10.82 -9.36 -14.85
C TYR A 131 10.81 -10.03 -16.24
N TYR A 132 11.04 -11.34 -16.30
CA TYR A 132 11.05 -12.19 -17.51
C TYR A 132 11.70 -11.53 -18.75
N GLN A 133 13.01 -11.28 -18.65
CA GLN A 133 13.82 -10.62 -19.70
C GLN A 133 13.28 -9.25 -20.15
N GLY A 134 12.51 -8.58 -19.30
CA GLY A 134 11.88 -7.30 -19.55
C GLY A 134 10.48 -7.38 -20.18
N LEU A 135 9.92 -8.57 -20.36
CA LEU A 135 8.58 -8.76 -20.97
C LEU A 135 7.43 -8.56 -19.97
N GLY A 136 7.72 -8.57 -18.66
CA GLY A 136 6.76 -8.17 -17.62
C GLY A 136 5.87 -9.29 -17.07
N ALA A 137 5.80 -10.44 -17.75
CA ALA A 137 5.14 -11.64 -17.26
C ALA A 137 5.60 -12.89 -18.03
N ARG A 138 5.25 -14.07 -17.50
CA ARG A 138 5.15 -15.31 -18.28
C ARG A 138 3.75 -15.90 -18.19
N GLU A 139 3.37 -16.67 -19.19
CA GLU A 139 2.17 -17.51 -19.12
C GLU A 139 2.43 -18.72 -18.21
N VAL A 140 1.47 -19.04 -17.34
CA VAL A 140 1.56 -20.17 -16.40
C VAL A 140 0.49 -21.22 -16.71
N TRP A 141 -0.70 -20.77 -17.09
CA TRP A 141 -1.86 -21.62 -17.26
C TRP A 141 -2.84 -20.97 -18.23
N THR A 142 -3.53 -21.76 -19.04
CA THR A 142 -4.53 -21.25 -19.98
C THR A 142 -5.64 -22.27 -20.19
N GLN A 143 -6.86 -21.77 -20.38
CA GLN A 143 -8.00 -22.55 -20.83
C GLN A 143 -8.81 -21.73 -21.84
N THR A 144 -9.05 -22.32 -23.00
CA THR A 144 -9.81 -21.72 -24.10
C THR A 144 -11.25 -22.22 -24.09
N GLN A 145 -12.14 -21.52 -24.80
CA GLN A 145 -13.54 -21.91 -24.98
C GLN A 145 -14.28 -22.14 -23.65
N VAL A 146 -13.99 -21.31 -22.65
CA VAL A 146 -14.70 -21.31 -21.37
C VAL A 146 -16.03 -20.63 -21.57
N GLY A 147 -17.13 -21.39 -21.50
CA GLY A 147 -18.48 -20.85 -21.61
C GLY A 147 -18.79 -19.91 -20.45
N THR A 148 -19.31 -18.72 -20.75
CA THR A 148 -19.73 -17.75 -19.74
C THR A 148 -21.21 -17.42 -19.89
N VAL A 149 -21.78 -16.80 -18.85
CA VAL A 149 -23.15 -16.29 -18.87
C VAL A 149 -23.14 -14.79 -18.68
N LYS A 150 -24.23 -14.13 -19.09
CA LYS A 150 -24.53 -12.78 -18.61
C LYS A 150 -24.99 -12.90 -17.16
N GLN A 151 -24.22 -12.33 -16.23
CA GLN A 151 -24.51 -12.47 -14.80
C GLN A 151 -25.62 -11.52 -14.36
N PRO A 152 -26.36 -11.83 -13.28
CA PRO A 152 -27.36 -10.91 -12.73
C PRO A 152 -26.69 -9.61 -12.23
N ALA A 153 -27.49 -8.55 -12.08
CA ALA A 153 -27.02 -7.31 -11.46
C ALA A 153 -26.45 -7.60 -10.05
N PRO A 154 -25.40 -6.88 -9.61
CA PRO A 154 -24.86 -7.04 -8.28
C PRO A 154 -25.88 -6.61 -7.22
N ILE A 155 -25.78 -7.20 -6.05
CA ILE A 155 -26.59 -6.86 -4.88
C ILE A 155 -26.06 -5.55 -4.30
N LEU A 156 -26.93 -4.54 -4.21
CA LEU A 156 -26.73 -3.34 -3.41
C LEU A 156 -27.49 -3.47 -2.10
N GLY A 157 -26.83 -3.26 -0.97
CA GLY A 157 -27.54 -3.25 0.32
C GLY A 157 -26.63 -3.33 1.54
N GLY A 158 -27.15 -3.98 2.58
CA GLY A 158 -26.54 -4.01 3.90
C GLY A 158 -27.04 -2.88 4.78
N THR A 159 -27.37 -3.21 6.03
CA THR A 159 -27.68 -2.21 7.06
C THR A 159 -26.91 -2.53 8.33
N LYS A 160 -26.56 -1.49 9.08
CA LYS A 160 -25.97 -1.60 10.42
C LYS A 160 -26.53 -0.47 11.27
N ASP A 161 -27.11 -0.82 12.41
CA ASP A 161 -27.71 0.14 13.35
C ASP A 161 -28.71 1.12 12.69
N GLY A 162 -29.49 0.62 11.71
CA GLY A 162 -30.47 1.42 10.96
C GLY A 162 -29.90 2.26 9.82
N HIS A 163 -28.57 2.27 9.62
CA HIS A 163 -27.91 2.97 8.51
C HIS A 163 -27.70 2.05 7.31
N ASN A 164 -27.96 2.54 6.09
CA ASN A 164 -27.62 1.84 4.86
C ASN A 164 -26.10 1.86 4.65
N LEU A 165 -25.51 0.71 4.38
CA LEU A 165 -24.07 0.58 4.15
C LEU A 165 -23.70 0.80 2.67
N TYR A 166 -24.67 0.73 1.76
CA TYR A 166 -24.45 0.78 0.31
C TYR A 166 -23.34 -0.19 -0.15
N SER A 167 -23.31 -1.38 0.44
CA SER A 167 -22.38 -2.43 0.06
C SER A 167 -22.78 -2.97 -1.30
N VAL A 168 -21.81 -3.11 -2.20
CA VAL A 168 -21.99 -3.77 -3.50
C VAL A 168 -21.33 -5.13 -3.46
N SER A 169 -22.05 -6.17 -3.85
CA SER A 169 -21.52 -7.52 -3.97
C SER A 169 -22.10 -8.22 -5.20
N ALA A 170 -21.22 -8.84 -5.99
CA ALA A 170 -21.54 -9.76 -7.07
C ALA A 170 -21.49 -11.23 -6.58
N ALA A 171 -21.68 -11.49 -5.29
CA ALA A 171 -21.68 -12.85 -4.74
C ALA A 171 -22.79 -13.73 -5.34
N ASN A 172 -23.88 -13.12 -5.83
CA ASN A 172 -24.98 -13.78 -6.55
C ASN A 172 -24.61 -14.28 -7.96
N TRP A 173 -23.42 -13.96 -8.46
CA TRP A 173 -22.93 -14.51 -9.73
C TRP A 173 -22.64 -15.99 -9.60
N SER A 174 -22.91 -16.73 -10.67
CA SER A 174 -22.52 -18.15 -10.79
C SER A 174 -21.01 -18.27 -11.01
N THR A 175 -20.38 -19.30 -10.46
CA THR A 175 -18.98 -19.63 -10.74
C THR A 175 -18.83 -20.04 -12.20
N THR A 176 -17.90 -19.42 -12.91
CA THR A 176 -17.61 -19.71 -14.33
C THR A 176 -16.60 -20.85 -14.45
N LEU A 177 -15.55 -20.81 -13.62
CA LEU A 177 -14.43 -21.73 -13.69
C LEU A 177 -13.75 -21.82 -12.33
N THR A 178 -13.32 -23.01 -11.94
CA THR A 178 -12.43 -23.22 -10.78
C THR A 178 -11.02 -23.49 -11.30
N ILE A 179 -10.06 -22.67 -10.89
CA ILE A 179 -8.66 -22.71 -11.34
C ILE A 179 -7.80 -23.38 -10.26
N PRO A 180 -7.15 -24.52 -10.54
CA PRO A 180 -6.25 -25.16 -9.59
C PRO A 180 -4.90 -24.44 -9.53
N ILE A 181 -4.39 -24.22 -8.33
CA ILE A 181 -3.04 -23.68 -8.08
C ILE A 181 -2.07 -24.85 -7.97
N THR A 182 -1.45 -25.20 -9.10
CA THR A 182 -0.54 -26.35 -9.22
C THR A 182 0.90 -25.97 -8.85
N PRO A 183 1.85 -26.93 -8.81
CA PRO A 183 3.28 -26.65 -8.61
C PRO A 183 3.92 -25.71 -9.65
N ASP A 184 3.27 -25.43 -10.78
CA ASP A 184 3.77 -24.47 -11.77
C ASP A 184 3.51 -23.00 -11.38
N TRP A 185 2.66 -22.79 -10.37
CA TRP A 185 2.28 -21.50 -9.84
C TRP A 185 3.27 -21.03 -8.76
N ALA A 186 4.49 -20.67 -9.19
CA ALA A 186 5.50 -20.08 -8.32
C ALA A 186 4.96 -18.85 -7.56
N PRO A 187 5.27 -18.68 -6.26
CA PRO A 187 4.84 -17.53 -5.46
C PRO A 187 5.08 -16.22 -6.19
N GLY A 188 4.10 -15.33 -6.18
CA GLY A 188 4.08 -14.20 -7.10
C GLY A 188 2.73 -13.50 -7.16
N VAL A 189 2.71 -12.38 -7.89
CA VAL A 189 1.47 -11.72 -8.27
C VAL A 189 1.06 -12.20 -9.65
N TYR A 190 -0.21 -12.50 -9.83
CA TYR A 190 -0.80 -13.01 -11.05
C TYR A 190 -1.90 -12.09 -11.55
N LEU A 191 -1.95 -11.90 -12.87
CA LEU A 191 -3.12 -11.35 -13.54
C LEU A 191 -3.78 -12.47 -14.34
N ILE A 192 -5.00 -12.83 -13.95
CA ILE A 192 -5.86 -13.73 -14.72
C ILE A 192 -6.54 -12.89 -15.80
N ARG A 193 -6.04 -12.95 -17.03
CA ARG A 193 -6.64 -12.28 -18.19
C ARG A 193 -7.82 -13.13 -18.68
N VAL A 194 -8.98 -12.50 -18.81
CA VAL A 194 -10.18 -13.06 -19.45
C VAL A 194 -10.41 -12.30 -20.75
N ASP A 195 -10.61 -13.00 -21.86
CA ASP A 195 -10.64 -12.42 -23.20
C ASP A 195 -11.68 -13.12 -24.10
N ASP A 196 -12.61 -12.37 -24.70
CA ASP A 196 -13.62 -12.87 -25.66
C ASP A 196 -13.27 -12.61 -27.15
N GLY A 197 -12.06 -12.12 -27.42
CA GLY A 197 -11.57 -11.70 -28.74
C GLY A 197 -11.87 -10.24 -29.10
N THR A 198 -12.78 -9.59 -28.36
CA THR A 198 -13.15 -8.18 -28.56
C THR A 198 -12.85 -7.33 -27.33
N THR A 199 -13.17 -7.84 -26.15
CA THR A 199 -12.97 -7.23 -24.84
C THR A 199 -12.08 -8.12 -23.99
N ALA A 200 -11.25 -7.53 -23.14
CA ALA A 200 -10.51 -8.26 -22.11
C ALA A 200 -10.54 -7.53 -20.76
N THR A 201 -10.39 -8.29 -19.67
CA THR A 201 -10.24 -7.77 -18.30
C THR A 201 -9.31 -8.67 -17.48
N TYR A 202 -8.74 -8.15 -16.40
CA TYR A 202 -7.97 -8.93 -15.44
C TYR A 202 -8.77 -9.25 -14.18
N ALA A 203 -8.38 -10.32 -13.49
CA ALA A 203 -8.63 -10.52 -12.07
C ALA A 203 -7.28 -10.83 -11.37
N PRO A 204 -6.84 -10.02 -10.39
CA PRO A 204 -5.55 -10.21 -9.73
C PRO A 204 -5.62 -11.31 -8.67
N LEU A 205 -4.53 -12.07 -8.54
CA LEU A 205 -4.33 -13.08 -7.50
C LEU A 205 -2.92 -12.99 -6.95
N THR A 206 -2.75 -13.10 -5.64
CA THR A 206 -1.42 -13.32 -5.04
C THR A 206 -1.25 -14.80 -4.70
N VAL A 207 -0.20 -15.44 -5.20
CA VAL A 207 0.17 -16.79 -4.78
C VAL A 207 1.26 -16.67 -3.72
N ARG A 208 0.98 -17.18 -2.52
CA ARG A 208 1.89 -17.14 -1.36
C ARG A 208 2.85 -18.32 -1.37
N ASP A 209 4.06 -18.07 -0.87
CA ASP A 209 4.92 -19.15 -0.40
C ASP A 209 4.51 -19.55 1.02
N ASP A 210 3.90 -20.73 1.19
CA ASP A 210 3.51 -21.28 2.49
C ASP A 210 4.41 -22.47 2.91
N SER A 211 5.56 -22.67 2.24
CA SER A 211 6.52 -23.76 2.49
C SER A 211 7.31 -23.66 3.81
N GLY A 212 7.21 -22.52 4.50
CA GLY A 212 8.01 -22.23 5.69
C GLY A 212 9.39 -21.65 5.40
N THR A 213 9.71 -21.36 4.13
CA THR A 213 10.93 -20.65 3.74
C THR A 213 10.92 -19.20 4.24
N LYS A 214 12.06 -18.73 4.75
CA LYS A 214 12.27 -17.33 5.10
C LYS A 214 12.98 -16.64 3.95
N HIS A 215 12.42 -15.52 3.49
CA HIS A 215 12.91 -14.75 2.34
C HIS A 215 13.58 -13.44 2.75
N ASP A 216 14.29 -12.81 1.82
CA ASP A 216 14.85 -11.48 2.04
C ASP A 216 13.74 -10.43 2.16
N VAL A 217 12.76 -10.48 1.26
CA VAL A 217 11.68 -9.48 1.16
C VAL A 217 10.31 -10.14 1.12
N LEU A 218 9.39 -9.68 1.96
CA LEU A 218 7.95 -9.90 1.83
C LEU A 218 7.32 -8.61 1.27
N LEU A 219 6.85 -8.65 0.02
CA LEU A 219 6.14 -7.53 -0.61
C LEU A 219 4.63 -7.67 -0.42
N GLN A 220 4.02 -6.66 0.21
CA GLN A 220 2.57 -6.58 0.39
C GLN A 220 1.85 -6.04 -0.85
N GLN A 221 0.67 -6.59 -1.11
CA GLN A 221 -0.29 -6.10 -2.09
C GLN A 221 -1.44 -5.41 -1.36
N ALA A 222 -1.68 -4.14 -1.68
CA ALA A 222 -2.61 -3.26 -0.97
C ALA A 222 -4.09 -3.50 -1.35
N THR A 223 -4.52 -4.77 -1.30
CA THR A 223 -5.85 -5.22 -1.75
C THR A 223 -7.02 -4.50 -1.08
N THR A 224 -6.91 -4.14 0.20
CA THR A 224 -7.96 -3.35 0.88
C THR A 224 -8.05 -1.94 0.30
N THR A 225 -6.91 -1.34 -0.06
CA THR A 225 -6.84 -0.06 -0.77
C THR A 225 -7.42 -0.18 -2.18
N TRP A 226 -7.07 -1.21 -2.94
CA TRP A 226 -7.67 -1.44 -4.26
C TRP A 226 -9.19 -1.57 -4.18
N SER A 227 -9.72 -2.22 -3.13
CA SER A 227 -11.16 -2.32 -2.89
C SER A 227 -11.79 -0.99 -2.48
N ALA A 228 -11.09 -0.15 -1.72
CA ALA A 228 -11.53 1.20 -1.35
C ALA A 228 -11.77 2.11 -2.55
N TYR A 229 -10.89 2.03 -3.54
CA TYR A 229 -10.96 2.76 -4.80
C TYR A 229 -11.78 2.05 -5.88
N ASN A 230 -12.52 0.99 -5.54
CA ASN A 230 -13.34 0.29 -6.52
C ASN A 230 -14.79 0.79 -6.52
N ASN A 231 -15.18 1.46 -7.61
CA ASN A 231 -16.54 1.99 -7.82
C ASN A 231 -17.46 1.03 -8.63
N PHE A 232 -17.11 -0.26 -8.70
CA PHE A 232 -17.98 -1.26 -9.32
C PHE A 232 -19.41 -1.22 -8.75
N GLY A 233 -20.42 -1.27 -9.62
CA GLY A 233 -21.83 -1.21 -9.24
C GLY A 233 -22.34 0.16 -8.80
N GLY A 234 -21.54 1.23 -8.97
CA GLY A 234 -21.96 2.62 -8.73
C GLY A 234 -21.97 3.04 -7.26
N ALA A 235 -21.49 2.20 -6.35
CA ALA A 235 -21.24 2.55 -4.97
C ALA A 235 -19.84 2.09 -4.53
N GLY A 236 -19.18 2.96 -3.79
CA GLY A 236 -17.80 2.80 -3.36
C GLY A 236 -17.49 3.84 -2.29
N PHE A 237 -16.32 3.74 -1.65
CA PHE A 237 -15.97 4.61 -0.53
C PHE A 237 -15.93 6.10 -0.92
N TYR A 238 -15.58 6.37 -2.18
CA TYR A 238 -15.47 7.70 -2.77
C TYR A 238 -16.59 8.04 -3.78
N SER A 239 -17.68 7.25 -3.80
CA SER A 239 -18.85 7.59 -4.61
C SER A 239 -19.58 8.80 -4.04
N THR A 240 -19.92 9.77 -4.89
CA THR A 240 -20.64 11.00 -4.49
C THR A 240 -22.12 10.76 -4.24
N THR A 241 -22.71 9.74 -4.88
CA THR A 241 -24.14 9.43 -4.78
C THR A 241 -24.42 8.39 -3.70
N ASN A 242 -23.60 7.35 -3.62
CA ASN A 242 -23.76 6.24 -2.69
C ASN A 242 -22.43 5.96 -1.97
N PRO A 243 -22.01 6.81 -1.01
CA PRO A 243 -20.78 6.62 -0.26
C PRO A 243 -20.90 5.37 0.61
N SER A 244 -20.22 4.30 0.18
CA SER A 244 -20.30 3.01 0.85
C SER A 244 -19.54 3.01 2.18
N ALA A 245 -20.10 2.37 3.20
CA ALA A 245 -19.48 2.16 4.50
C ALA A 245 -19.06 0.70 4.73
N ARG A 246 -19.38 -0.20 3.79
CA ARG A 246 -18.93 -1.58 3.76
C ARG A 246 -18.51 -1.96 2.35
N LEU A 247 -17.28 -2.43 2.21
CA LEU A 247 -16.77 -2.92 0.95
C LEU A 247 -16.59 -4.44 0.99
N SER A 248 -16.73 -5.05 -0.18
CA SER A 248 -16.54 -6.48 -0.40
C SER A 248 -15.51 -6.71 -1.50
N PHE A 249 -14.79 -7.82 -1.39
CA PHE A 249 -13.94 -8.37 -2.45
C PHE A 249 -14.72 -9.25 -3.44
N ASP A 250 -15.99 -9.54 -3.18
CA ASP A 250 -16.83 -10.34 -4.06
C ASP A 250 -17.40 -9.48 -5.19
N ARG A 251 -16.52 -8.75 -5.89
CA ARG A 251 -16.85 -7.88 -7.01
C ARG A 251 -15.61 -7.61 -7.89
N PRO A 252 -15.80 -7.43 -9.21
CA PRO A 252 -14.74 -7.03 -10.13
C PRO A 252 -14.12 -5.68 -9.78
N TYR A 253 -12.84 -5.49 -10.12
CA TYR A 253 -12.22 -4.17 -10.11
C TYR A 253 -12.55 -3.41 -11.41
N THR A 254 -12.84 -2.12 -11.27
CA THR A 254 -13.04 -1.22 -12.42
C THR A 254 -11.76 -0.54 -12.88
N GLU A 255 -10.83 -0.32 -11.96
CA GLU A 255 -9.54 0.29 -12.23
C GLU A 255 -8.55 -0.71 -12.86
N GLY A 256 -7.59 -0.18 -13.63
CA GLY A 256 -6.49 -1.00 -14.14
C GLY A 256 -6.92 -2.09 -15.13
N GLN A 257 -8.04 -1.91 -15.83
CA GLN A 257 -8.70 -2.93 -16.66
C GLN A 257 -9.06 -4.21 -15.87
N GLY A 258 -9.30 -4.09 -14.56
CA GLY A 258 -9.57 -5.22 -13.66
C GLY A 258 -8.42 -5.58 -12.74
N SER A 259 -7.23 -4.97 -12.91
CA SER A 259 -6.07 -5.23 -12.05
C SER A 259 -6.05 -4.43 -10.73
N GLY A 260 -7.08 -3.62 -10.45
CA GLY A 260 -7.06 -2.71 -9.31
C GLY A 260 -5.96 -1.66 -9.50
N GLN A 261 -5.21 -1.34 -8.43
CA GLN A 261 -4.07 -0.42 -8.51
C GLN A 261 -2.74 -1.11 -8.79
N PHE A 262 -2.73 -2.43 -9.04
CA PHE A 262 -1.50 -3.17 -9.28
C PHE A 262 -0.70 -2.61 -10.47
N LEU A 263 -1.31 -2.52 -11.66
CA LEU A 263 -0.61 -2.05 -12.85
C LEU A 263 -0.21 -0.56 -12.76
N THR A 264 -0.94 0.26 -12.01
CA THR A 264 -0.65 1.69 -11.90
C THR A 264 0.40 2.00 -10.85
N LEU A 265 0.41 1.26 -9.72
CA LEU A 265 1.17 1.63 -8.53
C LEU A 265 2.10 0.55 -7.97
N GLU A 266 1.96 -0.73 -8.35
CA GLU A 266 2.71 -1.82 -7.68
C GLU A 266 3.59 -2.63 -8.63
N GLN A 267 3.21 -2.78 -9.91
CA GLN A 267 3.93 -3.58 -10.89
C GLN A 267 5.42 -3.20 -10.97
N GLY A 268 5.75 -1.91 -10.87
CA GLY A 268 7.12 -1.45 -10.99
C GLY A 268 8.04 -1.98 -9.89
N MET A 269 7.51 -2.18 -8.68
CA MET A 269 8.26 -2.77 -7.57
C MET A 269 8.49 -4.26 -7.80
N VAL A 270 7.44 -5.02 -8.18
CA VAL A 270 7.55 -6.45 -8.53
C VAL A 270 8.59 -6.66 -9.63
N PHE A 271 8.44 -5.92 -10.73
CA PHE A 271 9.34 -5.99 -11.88
C PHE A 271 10.78 -5.69 -11.49
N TRP A 272 11.00 -4.65 -10.68
CA TRP A 272 12.34 -4.24 -10.30
C TRP A 272 12.99 -5.23 -9.32
N LEU A 273 12.32 -5.60 -8.23
CA LEU A 273 12.85 -6.56 -7.25
C LEU A 273 13.26 -7.86 -7.93
N GLU A 274 12.39 -8.40 -8.79
CA GLU A 274 12.69 -9.63 -9.50
C GLU A 274 13.83 -9.48 -10.52
N SER A 275 13.92 -8.34 -11.20
CA SER A 275 15.03 -8.08 -12.13
C SER A 275 16.39 -7.99 -11.44
N GLN A 276 16.41 -7.67 -10.14
CA GLN A 276 17.61 -7.66 -9.32
C GLN A 276 17.91 -9.03 -8.69
N GLY A 277 17.07 -10.05 -8.95
CA GLY A 277 17.24 -11.39 -8.37
C GLY A 277 16.99 -11.45 -6.86
N VAL A 278 16.30 -10.45 -6.29
CA VAL A 278 15.96 -10.43 -4.86
C VAL A 278 15.12 -11.65 -4.53
N ASP A 279 15.42 -12.32 -3.42
CA ASP A 279 14.56 -13.36 -2.87
C ASP A 279 13.30 -12.71 -2.26
N VAL A 280 12.30 -12.52 -3.12
CA VAL A 280 11.04 -11.86 -2.79
C VAL A 280 9.89 -12.87 -2.77
N THR A 281 9.09 -12.80 -1.72
CA THR A 281 7.79 -13.47 -1.61
C THR A 281 6.67 -12.43 -1.42
N TYR A 282 5.42 -12.86 -1.55
CA TYR A 282 4.28 -11.97 -1.72
C TYR A 282 3.10 -12.37 -0.84
N TRP A 283 2.35 -11.38 -0.41
CA TRP A 283 1.09 -11.56 0.31
C TRP A 283 0.19 -10.33 0.17
N THR A 284 -1.04 -10.42 0.66
CA THR A 284 -2.04 -9.35 0.62
C THR A 284 -2.29 -8.77 2.01
N ASP A 285 -2.91 -7.59 2.09
CA ASP A 285 -3.49 -7.07 3.34
C ASP A 285 -4.33 -8.11 4.09
N ASN A 286 -5.16 -8.87 3.37
CA ASN A 286 -5.96 -9.94 3.96
C ASN A 286 -5.09 -10.99 4.67
N ASP A 287 -3.96 -11.36 4.07
CA ASP A 287 -3.01 -12.28 4.66
C ASP A 287 -2.29 -11.65 5.86
N MET A 288 -2.02 -10.35 5.84
CA MET A 288 -1.45 -9.64 6.99
C MET A 288 -2.40 -9.64 8.20
N ASP A 289 -3.70 -9.46 7.97
CA ASP A 289 -4.70 -9.52 9.04
C ASP A 289 -4.82 -10.93 9.64
N GLU A 290 -4.62 -11.96 8.82
CA GLU A 290 -4.76 -13.37 9.23
C GLU A 290 -3.50 -13.96 9.85
N PHE A 291 -2.37 -13.72 9.19
CA PHE A 291 -1.09 -14.39 9.42
C PHE A 291 0.01 -13.42 9.84
N GLY A 292 -0.30 -12.16 10.17
CA GLY A 292 0.69 -11.12 10.48
C GLY A 292 1.65 -11.45 11.63
N GLY A 293 1.30 -12.38 12.51
CA GLY A 293 2.22 -12.92 13.53
C GLY A 293 3.42 -13.67 12.95
N GLN A 294 3.36 -14.14 11.70
CA GLN A 294 4.40 -14.90 11.03
C GLN A 294 5.45 -14.05 10.29
N ILE A 295 5.31 -12.73 10.19
CA ILE A 295 6.21 -11.91 9.35
C ILE A 295 7.69 -12.15 9.69
N ALA A 296 8.05 -12.24 10.97
CA ALA A 296 9.42 -12.43 11.42
C ALA A 296 10.06 -13.78 11.00
N SER A 297 9.24 -14.83 10.86
CA SER A 297 9.70 -16.12 10.32
C SER A 297 9.66 -16.18 8.80
N ARG A 298 8.89 -15.29 8.15
CA ARG A 298 8.71 -15.26 6.69
C ARG A 298 9.70 -14.38 5.95
N ALA A 299 10.11 -13.26 6.54
CA ALA A 299 11.05 -12.36 5.87
C ALA A 299 11.94 -11.56 6.81
N THR A 300 13.08 -11.12 6.28
CA THR A 300 13.98 -10.17 6.94
C THR A 300 13.49 -8.72 6.74
N ASN A 301 12.80 -8.44 5.64
CA ASN A 301 12.27 -7.12 5.31
C ASN A 301 10.79 -7.19 4.88
N LEU A 302 9.96 -6.31 5.41
CA LEU A 302 8.60 -6.05 4.91
C LEU A 302 8.62 -4.82 4.01
N MET A 303 8.14 -4.96 2.77
CA MET A 303 7.94 -3.86 1.85
C MET A 303 6.46 -3.59 1.63
N MET A 304 6.06 -2.32 1.78
CA MET A 304 4.69 -1.86 1.55
C MET A 304 4.67 -1.06 0.23
N PRO A 305 3.63 -1.21 -0.60
CA PRO A 305 3.59 -0.61 -1.92
C PRO A 305 3.33 0.91 -1.88
N ALA A 306 3.24 1.53 -3.08
CA ALA A 306 3.11 2.97 -3.23
C ALA A 306 1.86 3.58 -2.58
N HIS A 307 0.78 2.81 -2.39
CA HIS A 307 -0.47 3.29 -1.81
C HIS A 307 -1.18 2.20 -0.99
N ASP A 308 -0.87 2.16 0.30
CA ASP A 308 -1.37 1.14 1.22
C ASP A 308 -2.11 1.78 2.42
N GLU A 309 -3.30 2.30 2.14
CA GLU A 309 -4.02 3.27 2.97
C GLU A 309 -4.87 2.61 4.08
N TYR A 310 -5.51 1.47 3.83
CA TYR A 310 -6.61 0.94 4.67
C TYR A 310 -6.19 -0.19 5.58
N TYR A 311 -6.10 0.10 6.88
CA TYR A 311 -5.57 -0.85 7.86
C TYR A 311 -6.58 -1.26 8.93
N SER A 312 -6.72 -2.56 9.15
CA SER A 312 -7.42 -3.11 10.30
C SER A 312 -6.58 -2.90 11.56
N THR A 313 -7.22 -3.08 12.73
CA THR A 313 -6.48 -3.07 14.00
C THR A 313 -5.48 -4.22 14.08
N GLY A 314 -5.82 -5.40 13.55
CA GLY A 314 -4.93 -6.56 13.48
C GLY A 314 -3.71 -6.32 12.60
N MET A 315 -3.90 -5.77 11.40
CA MET A 315 -2.81 -5.43 10.48
C MET A 315 -1.87 -4.37 11.08
N ARG A 316 -2.41 -3.31 11.68
CA ARG A 316 -1.58 -2.28 12.34
C ARG A 316 -0.81 -2.85 13.53
N ALA A 317 -1.41 -3.78 14.28
CA ALA A 317 -0.73 -4.50 15.35
C ALA A 317 0.41 -5.39 14.81
N ALA A 318 0.18 -6.08 13.69
CA ALA A 318 1.18 -6.90 13.03
C ALA A 318 2.38 -6.05 12.55
N LEU A 319 2.13 -4.87 11.96
CA LEU A 319 3.20 -3.93 11.59
C LEU A 319 4.01 -3.47 12.81
N SER A 320 3.33 -3.10 13.90
CA SER A 320 4.00 -2.71 15.15
C SER A 320 4.87 -3.84 15.71
N GLN A 321 4.35 -5.07 15.70
CA GLN A 321 5.07 -6.27 16.14
C GLN A 321 6.26 -6.60 15.23
N THR A 322 6.10 -6.42 13.92
CA THR A 322 7.15 -6.61 12.91
C THR A 322 8.37 -5.76 13.24
N ILE A 323 8.17 -4.44 13.40
CA ILE A 323 9.24 -3.51 13.79
C ILE A 323 9.86 -3.93 15.13
N LYS A 324 9.03 -4.24 16.14
CA LYS A 324 9.51 -4.66 17.47
C LYS A 324 10.31 -5.98 17.44
N SER A 325 10.03 -6.86 16.49
CA SER A 325 10.71 -8.15 16.30
C SER A 325 12.03 -8.06 15.53
N GLY A 326 12.43 -6.86 15.07
CA GLY A 326 13.68 -6.64 14.37
C GLY A 326 13.60 -6.79 12.84
N VAL A 327 12.41 -7.08 12.29
CA VAL A 327 12.18 -7.07 10.84
C VAL A 327 12.20 -5.63 10.34
N ASN A 328 12.94 -5.35 9.27
CA ASN A 328 13.02 -4.01 8.69
C ASN A 328 11.77 -3.70 7.87
N VAL A 329 11.41 -2.42 7.76
CA VAL A 329 10.22 -1.98 7.03
C VAL A 329 10.59 -0.89 6.03
N ALA A 330 10.16 -1.06 4.77
CA ALA A 330 10.21 0.00 3.78
C ALA A 330 8.80 0.30 3.27
N SER A 331 8.24 1.43 3.69
CA SER A 331 7.06 2.01 3.05
C SER A 331 7.50 2.73 1.78
N MET A 332 7.15 2.19 0.62
CA MET A 332 7.56 2.70 -0.69
C MET A 332 6.54 3.68 -1.30
N GLY A 333 5.69 4.23 -0.44
CA GLY A 333 4.55 5.05 -0.81
C GLY A 333 4.33 6.26 0.09
N ALA A 334 3.11 6.78 0.04
CA ALA A 334 2.57 7.77 0.97
C ALA A 334 1.17 7.32 1.41
N ASN A 335 0.54 8.08 2.31
CA ASN A 335 -0.79 7.79 2.84
C ASN A 335 -0.93 6.38 3.43
N THR A 336 0.19 5.86 3.93
CA THR A 336 0.28 4.48 4.38
C THR A 336 -0.30 4.34 5.79
N VAL A 337 -1.15 3.31 6.01
CA VAL A 337 -1.79 3.05 7.32
C VAL A 337 -2.61 4.23 7.85
N TYR A 338 -3.23 5.00 6.97
CA TYR A 338 -3.93 6.23 7.33
C TYR A 338 -5.39 5.96 7.76
N ARG A 339 -6.08 5.07 7.06
CA ARG A 339 -7.48 4.72 7.31
C ARG A 339 -7.62 3.49 8.19
N LYS A 340 -8.60 3.51 9.07
CA LYS A 340 -8.96 2.40 9.96
C LYS A 340 -10.16 1.66 9.40
N ILE A 341 -10.02 0.35 9.24
CA ILE A 341 -11.09 -0.57 8.82
C ILE A 341 -11.31 -1.70 9.84
N ALA A 342 -12.37 -2.47 9.66
CA ALA A 342 -12.61 -3.71 10.39
C ALA A 342 -13.20 -4.78 9.46
N PHE A 343 -12.52 -5.92 9.32
CA PHE A 343 -13.09 -7.07 8.62
C PHE A 343 -14.36 -7.56 9.34
N THR A 344 -15.38 -7.92 8.57
CA THR A 344 -16.71 -8.26 9.09
C THR A 344 -16.87 -9.74 9.39
N SER A 345 -15.91 -10.56 8.98
CA SER A 345 -15.91 -12.02 9.12
C SER A 345 -14.50 -12.58 9.05
N SER A 346 -14.32 -13.83 9.50
CA SER A 346 -13.06 -14.58 9.38
C SER A 346 -12.64 -14.83 7.94
N SER A 347 -13.55 -14.79 6.98
CA SER A 347 -13.21 -14.92 5.55
C SER A 347 -12.50 -13.69 4.98
N ARG A 348 -12.50 -12.56 5.70
CA ARG A 348 -11.91 -11.28 5.28
C ARG A 348 -12.40 -10.78 3.92
N ARG A 349 -13.54 -11.29 3.45
CA ARG A 349 -14.15 -10.95 2.14
C ARG A 349 -14.91 -9.63 2.15
N ALA A 350 -15.19 -9.08 3.33
CA ALA A 350 -15.78 -7.76 3.49
C ALA A 350 -15.26 -7.07 4.73
N TRP A 351 -15.32 -5.74 4.72
CA TRP A 351 -14.85 -4.90 5.80
C TRP A 351 -15.66 -3.60 5.88
N ASP A 352 -15.79 -3.09 7.10
CA ASP A 352 -16.43 -1.83 7.43
C ASP A 352 -15.39 -0.72 7.58
N ALA A 353 -15.76 0.47 7.13
CA ALA A 353 -15.17 1.73 7.57
C ALA A 353 -16.30 2.52 8.26
N ASP A 354 -16.28 2.53 9.59
CA ASP A 354 -17.37 3.13 10.39
C ASP A 354 -17.36 4.66 10.28
N ARG A 355 -18.09 5.18 9.29
CA ARG A 355 -18.29 6.62 9.06
C ARG A 355 -19.47 7.21 9.83
N TRP A 356 -20.36 6.39 10.38
CA TRP A 356 -21.68 6.86 10.81
C TRP A 356 -21.76 7.11 12.32
N THR A 357 -20.86 6.53 13.11
CA THR A 357 -20.79 6.77 14.56
C THR A 357 -20.10 8.08 14.93
N ALA A 358 -18.96 8.42 14.31
CA ALA A 358 -18.22 9.66 14.58
C ALA A 358 -17.75 10.42 13.32
N GLY A 359 -18.42 10.22 12.17
CA GLY A 359 -18.08 10.89 10.91
C GLY A 359 -16.79 10.33 10.27
N GLU A 360 -16.15 11.11 9.40
CA GLU A 360 -14.87 10.70 8.79
C GLU A 360 -13.76 10.44 9.83
N ASN A 361 -13.88 11.04 11.02
CA ASN A 361 -12.87 10.93 12.06
C ASN A 361 -12.76 9.52 12.67
N SER A 362 -13.84 8.75 12.76
CA SER A 362 -13.78 7.35 13.24
C SER A 362 -13.03 6.41 12.30
N THR A 363 -12.82 6.83 11.04
CA THR A 363 -12.16 6.01 10.01
C THR A 363 -10.70 6.38 9.77
N THR A 364 -10.10 7.24 10.59
CA THR A 364 -8.71 7.69 10.38
C THR A 364 -7.91 7.50 11.66
N TRP A 365 -6.77 6.82 11.55
CA TRP A 365 -5.99 6.41 12.71
C TRP A 365 -5.53 7.59 13.58
N LYS A 366 -5.08 8.70 12.97
CA LYS A 366 -4.65 9.89 13.72
C LYS A 366 -5.72 10.49 14.64
N TRP A 367 -6.99 10.32 14.28
CA TRP A 367 -8.12 10.84 15.06
C TRP A 367 -8.59 9.89 16.16
N VAL A 368 -8.13 8.64 16.15
CA VAL A 368 -8.18 7.75 17.33
C VAL A 368 -7.26 8.31 18.43
N GLY A 369 -6.18 8.97 18.04
CA GLY A 369 -5.24 9.71 18.88
C GLY A 369 -3.88 9.81 18.20
N ASP A 370 -3.07 10.82 18.53
CA ASP A 370 -1.83 11.06 17.79
C ASP A 370 -0.77 9.95 17.96
N ALA A 371 -0.89 9.12 19.00
CA ALA A 371 -0.10 7.90 19.15
C ALA A 371 -0.39 6.85 18.05
N TYR A 372 -1.57 6.93 17.44
CA TYR A 372 -2.03 6.10 16.32
C TYR A 372 -1.81 6.79 14.96
N ALA A 373 -1.26 7.99 14.90
CA ALA A 373 -0.78 8.55 13.63
C ALA A 373 0.21 7.59 12.94
N SER A 374 0.33 7.65 11.61
CA SER A 374 1.32 6.86 10.86
C SER A 374 2.75 7.32 11.15
N GLN A 375 2.97 8.61 11.39
CA GLN A 375 4.31 9.16 11.66
C GLN A 375 5.05 8.51 12.85
N PRO A 376 4.45 8.31 14.04
CA PRO A 376 5.12 7.58 15.11
C PRO A 376 5.61 6.19 14.69
N LEU A 377 4.92 5.52 13.76
CA LEU A 377 5.23 4.16 13.32
C LEU A 377 6.18 4.12 12.11
N LEU A 378 6.01 5.03 11.15
CA LEU A 378 6.65 5.01 9.84
C LEU A 378 7.57 6.22 9.57
N GLY A 379 7.56 7.23 10.42
CA GLY A 379 8.44 8.41 10.34
C GLY A 379 7.84 9.65 9.67
N ALA A 380 6.78 9.50 8.89
CA ALA A 380 5.99 10.58 8.31
C ALA A 380 4.52 10.14 8.14
N GLU A 381 3.61 11.08 7.90
CA GLU A 381 2.19 10.81 7.69
C GLU A 381 1.62 11.65 6.54
N TYR A 382 0.58 11.13 5.90
CA TYR A 382 -0.23 11.79 4.89
C TYR A 382 -0.49 13.27 5.17
N GLN A 383 -0.19 14.08 4.17
CA GLN A 383 -0.48 15.50 4.15
C GLN A 383 -1.56 15.85 3.11
N CYS A 384 -1.37 15.44 1.85
CA CYS A 384 -2.31 15.77 0.78
C CYS A 384 -2.03 14.99 -0.53
N PRO A 385 -2.98 15.00 -1.49
CA PRO A 385 -2.75 14.51 -2.84
C PRO A 385 -2.20 15.60 -3.76
N LEU A 386 -1.45 15.23 -4.79
CA LEU A 386 -0.93 16.14 -5.82
C LEU A 386 -0.68 15.45 -7.16
N ASN A 387 -0.75 16.24 -8.24
CA ASN A 387 -0.55 15.71 -9.60
C ASN A 387 0.92 15.55 -9.98
N GLY A 388 1.83 16.31 -9.37
CA GLY A 388 3.25 16.25 -9.68
C GLY A 388 4.01 17.51 -9.29
N SER A 389 5.19 17.34 -8.72
CA SER A 389 6.20 18.37 -8.47
C SER A 389 7.59 17.77 -8.68
N THR A 390 8.58 18.60 -8.98
CA THR A 390 9.95 18.15 -9.27
C THR A 390 10.70 17.86 -7.97
N MET A 391 11.32 16.68 -7.90
CA MET A 391 12.34 16.41 -6.89
C MET A 391 13.71 16.81 -7.43
N THR A 392 14.52 17.46 -6.59
CA THR A 392 15.95 17.67 -6.87
C THR A 392 16.75 16.86 -5.85
N THR A 393 17.59 15.96 -6.34
CA THR A 393 18.38 15.06 -5.50
C THR A 393 19.36 15.81 -4.61
N GLY A 394 19.50 15.37 -3.37
CA GLY A 394 20.39 15.94 -2.37
C GLY A 394 21.67 15.12 -2.19
N SER A 395 22.24 15.19 -0.98
CA SER A 395 23.48 14.50 -0.59
C SER A 395 23.28 13.41 0.46
N SER A 396 22.04 13.09 0.83
CA SER A 396 21.76 11.98 1.76
C SER A 396 22.09 10.63 1.12
N TRP A 397 22.22 9.59 1.95
CA TRP A 397 22.57 8.25 1.47
C TRP A 397 21.56 7.68 0.45
N LEU A 398 20.31 8.17 0.46
CA LEU A 398 19.28 7.79 -0.52
C LEU A 398 19.76 8.08 -1.95
N PHE A 399 20.56 9.12 -2.12
CA PHE A 399 21.06 9.58 -3.42
C PHE A 399 22.50 9.15 -3.71
N ASN A 400 23.11 8.28 -2.90
CA ASN A 400 24.46 7.77 -3.18
C ASN A 400 24.50 7.12 -4.58
N GLY A 401 25.46 7.53 -5.42
CA GLY A 401 25.54 7.09 -6.82
C GLY A 401 24.64 7.87 -7.79
N VAL A 402 23.91 8.88 -7.33
CA VAL A 402 23.19 9.86 -8.15
C VAL A 402 23.89 11.22 -8.00
N THR A 403 24.13 11.91 -9.10
CA THR A 403 24.74 13.25 -9.07
C THR A 403 23.84 14.22 -8.29
N PRO A 404 24.32 14.88 -7.21
CA PRO A 404 23.54 15.87 -6.48
C PRO A 404 23.05 16.98 -7.42
N GLY A 405 21.81 17.43 -7.22
CA GLY A 405 21.18 18.40 -8.12
C GLY A 405 20.51 17.78 -9.35
N THR A 406 20.59 16.45 -9.56
CA THR A 406 19.79 15.77 -10.58
C THR A 406 18.31 16.03 -10.32
N THR A 407 17.59 16.50 -11.34
CA THR A 407 16.16 16.78 -11.27
C THR A 407 15.36 15.57 -11.75
N LEU A 408 14.29 15.26 -11.03
CA LEU A 408 13.30 14.24 -11.36
C LEU A 408 11.95 14.94 -11.56
N PRO A 409 11.66 15.42 -12.79
CA PRO A 409 10.42 16.14 -13.07
C PRO A 409 9.20 15.28 -12.79
N GLY A 410 8.26 15.78 -11.98
CA GLY A 410 7.03 15.08 -11.59
C GLY A 410 7.18 14.00 -10.52
N PHE A 411 8.39 13.76 -9.98
CA PHE A 411 8.60 12.64 -9.06
C PHE A 411 7.89 12.81 -7.71
N ILE A 412 7.58 14.02 -7.26
CA ILE A 412 6.72 14.21 -6.08
C ILE A 412 5.27 14.17 -6.57
N ALA A 413 4.63 13.00 -6.56
CA ALA A 413 3.33 12.77 -7.20
C ALA A 413 2.50 11.71 -6.49
N GLY A 414 1.19 11.72 -6.77
CA GLY A 414 0.18 10.88 -6.15
C GLY A 414 -0.30 11.51 -4.87
N GLU A 415 0.38 11.20 -3.77
CA GLU A 415 0.19 11.81 -2.47
C GLU A 415 1.54 12.00 -1.77
N ILE A 416 1.56 12.88 -0.76
CA ILE A 416 2.77 13.17 0.02
C ILE A 416 2.56 12.93 1.50
N ASP A 417 3.60 12.41 2.15
CA ASP A 417 3.72 12.40 3.60
C ASP A 417 4.66 13.52 4.08
N TYR A 418 4.40 14.01 5.28
CA TYR A 418 5.22 15.01 5.97
C TYR A 418 5.53 14.58 7.40
N MET A 419 6.74 14.89 7.86
CA MET A 419 7.13 14.72 9.26
C MET A 419 6.72 15.98 10.03
N GLU A 420 5.54 15.94 10.64
CA GLU A 420 5.00 17.03 11.45
C GLU A 420 5.85 17.26 12.71
N PRO A 421 6.39 18.48 12.92
CA PRO A 421 7.22 18.79 14.10
C PRO A 421 6.49 18.63 15.44
N GLY A 422 5.16 18.77 15.44
CA GLY A 422 4.33 18.65 16.65
C GLY A 422 3.94 17.22 17.01
N ARG A 423 4.31 16.21 16.21
CA ARG A 423 4.02 14.79 16.44
C ARG A 423 5.27 14.05 16.91
N TYR A 424 5.08 12.82 17.40
CA TYR A 424 6.20 12.00 17.84
C TYR A 424 7.18 11.74 16.69
N GLN A 425 8.46 11.92 17.00
CA GLN A 425 9.56 11.64 16.11
C GLN A 425 10.42 10.57 16.77
N GLN A 426 10.72 9.52 16.02
CA GLN A 426 11.59 8.46 16.50
C GLN A 426 12.97 9.02 16.82
N PRO A 427 13.60 8.63 17.94
CA PRO A 427 14.96 9.05 18.26
C PRO A 427 15.91 8.76 17.09
N GLY A 428 16.65 9.78 16.65
CA GLY A 428 17.60 9.63 15.53
C GLY A 428 16.97 9.54 14.14
N ILE A 429 15.67 9.85 13.99
CA ILE A 429 15.05 9.95 12.66
C ILE A 429 15.78 10.95 11.77
N ALA A 430 16.13 10.52 10.56
CA ALA A 430 16.83 11.30 9.57
C ALA A 430 15.88 11.74 8.46
N THR A 431 15.95 13.02 8.09
CA THR A 431 15.35 13.54 6.86
C THR A 431 16.29 13.27 5.70
N LEU A 432 15.89 12.39 4.78
CA LEU A 432 16.68 12.04 3.58
C LEU A 432 16.40 12.99 2.42
N PHE A 433 15.20 13.53 2.36
CA PHE A 433 14.78 14.55 1.42
C PHE A 433 13.72 15.43 2.07
N ALA A 434 13.83 16.74 1.85
CA ALA A 434 12.79 17.71 2.16
C ALA A 434 12.45 18.48 0.88
N GLY A 435 11.17 18.58 0.57
CA GLY A 435 10.69 19.25 -0.62
C GLY A 435 9.30 19.81 -0.41
N GLN A 436 8.65 20.18 -1.50
CA GLN A 436 7.30 20.71 -1.46
C GLN A 436 6.52 20.41 -2.75
N GLY A 437 5.20 20.37 -2.64
CA GLY A 437 4.30 20.14 -3.77
C GLY A 437 2.98 20.89 -3.62
N LEU A 438 2.37 21.25 -4.76
CA LEU A 438 1.08 21.92 -4.78
C LEU A 438 -0.04 20.88 -4.64
N CYS A 439 -0.72 20.89 -3.50
CA CYS A 439 -1.78 19.93 -3.22
C CYS A 439 -3.02 20.20 -4.08
N ARG A 440 -3.64 19.13 -4.60
CA ARG A 440 -4.95 19.21 -5.28
C ARG A 440 -6.02 19.69 -4.29
N GLY A 441 -6.94 20.53 -4.78
CA GLY A 441 -8.09 21.00 -4.00
C GLY A 441 -7.79 22.05 -2.92
N THR A 442 -6.53 22.36 -2.63
CA THR A 442 -6.15 23.41 -1.67
C THR A 442 -5.35 24.53 -2.35
N ARG A 443 -5.36 25.73 -1.76
CA ARG A 443 -4.65 26.91 -2.33
C ARG A 443 -3.16 26.98 -1.99
N GLY A 444 -2.53 25.90 -1.52
CA GLY A 444 -1.20 25.99 -0.92
C GLY A 444 -0.23 24.88 -1.33
N THR A 445 1.03 25.27 -1.48
CA THR A 445 2.16 24.35 -1.49
C THR A 445 2.37 23.79 -0.08
N LYS A 446 2.54 22.47 0.03
CA LYS A 446 2.78 21.78 1.30
C LYS A 446 4.12 21.06 1.29
N PRO A 447 4.75 20.90 2.47
CA PRO A 447 6.02 20.19 2.57
C PRO A 447 5.83 18.69 2.41
N VAL A 448 6.87 18.03 1.89
CA VAL A 448 7.04 16.56 1.86
C VAL A 448 8.36 16.20 2.54
N THR A 449 8.42 15.07 3.23
CA THR A 449 9.65 14.62 3.90
C THR A 449 9.84 13.11 3.75
N VAL A 450 10.92 12.71 3.08
CA VAL A 450 11.37 11.30 3.05
C VAL A 450 12.18 11.05 4.30
N THR A 451 11.86 10.00 5.05
CA THR A 451 12.46 9.75 6.36
C THR A 451 13.02 8.34 6.50
N ALA A 452 13.97 8.18 7.41
CA ALA A 452 14.46 6.88 7.86
C ALA A 452 14.91 6.92 9.31
N PHE A 453 14.68 5.84 10.05
CA PHE A 453 15.17 5.69 11.43
C PHE A 453 15.47 4.22 11.78
N THR A 454 16.26 4.01 12.82
CA THR A 454 16.45 2.68 13.43
C THR A 454 15.65 2.62 14.73
N ALA A 455 14.71 1.69 14.81
CA ALA A 455 13.88 1.47 15.99
C ALA A 455 14.71 0.89 17.15
N PRO A 456 14.23 0.96 18.40
CA PRO A 456 14.93 0.36 19.55
C PRO A 456 15.23 -1.14 19.43
N SER A 457 14.46 -1.86 18.60
CA SER A 457 14.69 -3.28 18.27
C SER A 457 15.87 -3.53 17.34
N GLY A 458 16.46 -2.48 16.75
CA GLY A 458 17.43 -2.56 15.66
C GLY A 458 16.81 -2.60 14.26
N SER A 459 15.49 -2.75 14.15
CA SER A 459 14.75 -2.68 12.87
C SER A 459 14.96 -1.31 12.21
N ARG A 460 15.27 -1.31 10.92
CA ARG A 460 15.38 -0.11 10.07
C ARG A 460 14.05 0.16 9.40
N VAL A 461 13.56 1.39 9.52
CA VAL A 461 12.29 1.84 8.96
C VAL A 461 12.54 2.99 7.98
N PHE A 462 12.10 2.83 6.74
CA PHE A 462 12.16 3.82 5.67
C PHE A 462 10.74 4.21 5.23
N ASN A 463 10.49 5.50 5.01
CA ASN A 463 9.26 6.00 4.39
C ASN A 463 9.60 6.90 3.19
N ALA A 464 9.18 6.46 2.00
CA ALA A 464 9.35 7.11 0.71
C ALA A 464 8.53 8.40 0.57
N SER A 465 7.41 8.51 1.28
CA SER A 465 6.53 9.68 1.33
C SER A 465 5.97 10.16 -0.02
N VAL A 466 6.05 9.37 -1.10
CA VAL A 466 5.52 9.66 -2.45
C VAL A 466 5.19 8.35 -3.18
N PHE A 467 4.23 8.36 -4.12
CA PHE A 467 3.81 7.15 -4.83
C PHE A 467 4.73 6.76 -6.01
N SER A 468 5.46 7.73 -6.54
CA SER A 468 6.07 7.68 -7.88
C SER A 468 7.21 6.68 -8.05
N PHE A 469 7.79 6.15 -6.96
CA PHE A 469 8.88 5.17 -7.02
C PHE A 469 8.56 4.04 -7.99
N SER A 470 7.42 3.38 -7.79
CA SER A 470 7.00 2.24 -8.60
C SER A 470 6.85 2.60 -10.08
N CYS A 471 6.15 3.70 -10.39
CA CYS A 471 5.85 4.02 -11.79
C CYS A 471 7.08 4.46 -12.60
N TYR A 472 8.09 5.05 -11.96
CA TYR A 472 9.36 5.38 -12.61
C TYR A 472 10.16 4.12 -12.96
N LEU A 473 10.06 3.04 -12.19
CA LEU A 473 10.81 1.79 -12.45
C LEU A 473 10.40 1.15 -13.78
N VAL A 474 9.14 1.29 -14.18
CA VAL A 474 8.62 0.82 -15.48
C VAL A 474 8.39 1.94 -16.49
N GLY A 475 8.73 3.18 -16.14
CA GLY A 475 8.59 4.36 -17.01
C GLY A 475 7.14 4.70 -17.38
N ARG A 476 6.17 4.31 -16.54
CA ARG A 476 4.74 4.44 -16.82
C ARG A 476 3.97 4.87 -15.58
N CYS A 477 3.79 6.18 -15.43
CA CYS A 477 2.97 6.76 -14.37
C CYS A 477 1.49 6.92 -14.77
N PRO A 478 0.57 7.03 -13.79
CA PRO A 478 -0.84 7.25 -14.06
C PRO A 478 -1.11 8.44 -14.98
N SER A 479 -2.06 8.28 -15.90
CA SER A 479 -2.36 9.30 -16.93
C SER A 479 -3.04 10.55 -16.37
N THR A 480 -3.58 10.48 -15.14
CA THR A 480 -4.20 11.60 -14.43
C THR A 480 -3.19 12.51 -13.73
N TRP A 481 -1.90 12.14 -13.71
CA TRP A 481 -0.85 12.93 -13.08
C TRP A 481 -0.15 13.86 -14.07
N THR A 482 0.39 14.97 -13.57
CA THR A 482 1.24 15.89 -14.34
C THR A 482 2.70 15.43 -14.25
N VAL A 483 2.93 14.15 -14.56
CA VAL A 483 4.25 13.53 -14.59
C VAL A 483 4.64 13.30 -16.05
N PRO A 484 5.71 13.93 -16.56
CA PRO A 484 6.18 13.64 -17.90
C PRO A 484 6.69 12.20 -17.99
N SER A 485 6.74 11.65 -19.20
CA SER A 485 7.37 10.34 -19.43
C SER A 485 8.76 10.30 -18.78
N PRO A 486 9.01 9.41 -17.79
CA PRO A 486 10.26 9.40 -17.07
C PRO A 486 11.46 9.19 -18.01
N SER A 487 12.39 10.16 -18.01
CA SER A 487 13.61 10.08 -18.82
C SER A 487 14.49 8.91 -18.39
N ALA A 488 15.42 8.45 -19.26
CA ALA A 488 16.39 7.43 -18.88
C ALA A 488 17.16 7.82 -17.60
N THR A 489 17.64 9.05 -17.50
CA THR A 489 18.32 9.58 -16.31
C THR A 489 17.43 9.54 -15.07
N SER A 490 16.16 9.94 -15.17
CA SER A 490 15.22 9.89 -14.04
C SER A 490 15.01 8.45 -13.56
N ARG A 491 14.88 7.50 -14.49
CA ARG A 491 14.71 6.09 -14.17
C ARG A 491 15.96 5.49 -13.53
N THR A 492 17.15 5.80 -14.04
CA THR A 492 18.42 5.39 -13.42
C THR A 492 18.51 5.89 -11.99
N ALA A 493 18.22 7.18 -11.77
CA ALA A 493 18.28 7.78 -10.44
C ALA A 493 17.32 7.07 -9.46
N VAL A 494 16.08 6.79 -9.87
CA VAL A 494 15.11 6.08 -9.02
C VAL A 494 15.53 4.65 -8.72
N GLN A 495 16.10 3.92 -9.69
CA GLN A 495 16.63 2.58 -9.45
C GLN A 495 17.82 2.59 -8.48
N THR A 496 18.70 3.59 -8.58
CA THR A 496 19.78 3.79 -7.61
C THR A 496 19.21 4.08 -6.23
N MET A 497 18.18 4.93 -6.12
CA MET A 497 17.48 5.19 -4.85
C MET A 497 16.86 3.91 -4.27
N MET A 498 16.20 3.09 -5.08
CA MET A 498 15.66 1.78 -4.65
C MET A 498 16.77 0.84 -4.16
N THR A 499 17.92 0.80 -4.86
CA THR A 499 19.09 0.01 -4.47
C THR A 499 19.65 0.46 -3.12
N ASN A 500 19.72 1.78 -2.90
CA ASN A 500 20.16 2.36 -1.64
C ASN A 500 19.20 2.04 -0.50
N VAL A 501 17.88 2.07 -0.74
CA VAL A 501 16.87 1.66 0.25
C VAL A 501 17.04 0.19 0.61
N LEU A 502 17.10 -0.72 -0.37
CA LEU A 502 17.32 -2.15 -0.14
C LEU A 502 18.61 -2.42 0.65
N THR A 503 19.70 -1.78 0.23
CA THR A 503 21.01 -1.87 0.89
C THR A 503 20.94 -1.40 2.33
N TRP A 504 20.22 -0.30 2.58
CA TRP A 504 20.11 0.26 3.90
C TRP A 504 19.21 -0.59 4.80
N ILE A 505 18.09 -1.12 4.34
CA ILE A 505 17.27 -2.00 5.19
C ILE A 505 17.93 -3.38 5.41
N SER A 506 18.80 -3.84 4.50
CA SER A 506 19.49 -5.14 4.59
C SER A 506 21.02 -5.01 4.73
N PRO A 507 21.56 -4.48 5.84
CA PRO A 507 23.01 -4.26 5.98
C PRO A 507 23.83 -5.55 6.08
N ASN A 508 23.24 -6.60 6.65
CA ASN A 508 23.94 -7.86 6.97
C ASN A 508 23.59 -8.98 5.98
N ASP A 509 22.69 -8.71 5.04
CA ASP A 509 22.28 -9.67 4.02
C ASP A 509 22.84 -9.22 2.67
N PRO A 510 23.81 -9.95 2.10
CA PRO A 510 24.32 -9.66 0.78
C PRO A 510 23.31 -10.21 -0.24
N ILE A 511 22.11 -9.60 -0.33
CA ILE A 511 21.27 -9.66 -1.54
C ILE A 511 22.26 -9.46 -2.70
N GLU A 512 22.50 -10.45 -3.56
CA GLU A 512 23.64 -10.43 -4.51
C GLU A 512 23.67 -9.12 -5.30
N ARG A 513 24.50 -8.17 -4.86
CA ARG A 513 24.54 -6.79 -5.37
C ARG A 513 25.38 -6.75 -6.63
N THR A 514 24.90 -7.40 -7.69
CA THR A 514 25.43 -7.10 -9.02
C THR A 514 25.12 -5.63 -9.33
N THR A 515 26.07 -4.94 -9.95
CA THR A 515 25.94 -3.54 -10.35
C THR A 515 24.55 -3.32 -10.98
N PRO A 516 23.76 -2.30 -10.57
CA PRO A 516 22.40 -2.12 -11.06
C PRO A 516 22.37 -2.11 -12.58
N LYS A 517 21.99 -3.24 -13.19
CA LYS A 517 21.68 -3.25 -14.62
C LYS A 517 20.30 -2.65 -14.72
N MET A 518 20.18 -1.54 -15.45
CA MET A 518 18.88 -0.96 -15.71
C MET A 518 17.96 -2.01 -16.34
N PRO A 519 16.92 -2.48 -15.64
CA PRO A 519 15.99 -3.42 -16.22
C PRO A 519 15.12 -2.61 -17.20
N ALA A 520 15.29 -2.89 -18.49
CA ALA A 520 14.45 -2.29 -19.51
C ALA A 520 13.13 -3.06 -19.59
N ALA A 521 12.02 -2.40 -19.24
CA ALA A 521 10.71 -2.88 -19.67
C ALA A 521 10.63 -2.82 -21.20
N ARG A 522 10.51 -3.98 -21.84
CA ARG A 522 10.41 -4.15 -23.30
C ARG A 522 8.96 -4.17 -23.76
N VAL A 523 8.04 -4.51 -22.87
CA VAL A 523 6.60 -4.47 -23.08
C VAL A 523 6.00 -3.48 -22.09
N MET A 524 5.11 -2.62 -22.57
CA MET A 524 4.42 -1.63 -21.76
C MET A 524 2.92 -1.78 -21.91
N ALA A 525 2.20 -1.95 -20.79
CA ALA A 525 0.77 -1.72 -20.78
C ALA A 525 0.45 -0.22 -20.99
N PRO A 526 -0.77 0.12 -21.42
CA PRO A 526 -1.20 1.51 -21.50
C PRO A 526 -1.06 2.25 -20.16
N SER A 527 -0.75 3.55 -20.20
CA SER A 527 -0.91 4.39 -19.01
C SER A 527 -2.39 4.53 -18.70
N MET A 528 -2.76 4.27 -17.45
CA MET A 528 -4.14 4.24 -17.00
C MET A 528 -4.41 5.35 -15.98
N PRO A 529 -5.65 5.87 -15.92
CA PRO A 529 -6.02 6.83 -14.90
C PRO A 529 -5.95 6.15 -13.53
N LEU A 530 -5.45 6.86 -12.53
CA LEU A 530 -5.56 6.45 -11.13
C LEU A 530 -6.87 7.01 -10.55
N GLN A 531 -7.69 6.16 -9.94
CA GLN A 531 -8.79 6.65 -9.10
C GLN A 531 -8.18 7.26 -7.83
N ALA A 532 -8.34 8.56 -7.66
CA ALA A 532 -7.79 9.29 -6.53
C ALA A 532 -8.91 9.86 -5.65
N ASN A 533 -8.57 10.19 -4.41
CA ASN A 533 -9.44 10.93 -3.49
C ASN A 533 -9.99 12.19 -4.20
N PRO A 534 -11.31 12.38 -4.34
CA PRO A 534 -11.85 13.57 -5.01
C PRO A 534 -11.31 14.88 -4.44
#